data_AF-A0A3D3BL41-F1
#
_entry.id   AF-A0A3D3BL41-F1
#
_cell.length_a   1.000
_cell.length_b   1.000
_cell.length_c   1.000
_cell.angle_alpha   90.00
_cell.angle_beta   90.00
_cell.angle_gamma   90.00
#
_symmetry.space_group_name_H-M   'P 1'
#
loop_
_entity.id
_entity.type
_entity.pdbx_description
1 polymer ?
#
loop_
_entity_poly.entity_id
_entity_poly.type
_entity_poly.pdbx_seq_one_letter_code
_entity_poly.pdbx_strand_id
1 'polypeptide(L)' 'AKDKTLNMPALILPSIQVNIRAGELPPAEDNGLRYLKIPIDAV' A
#
# COMPACT_ATOMS: atom_id res chain seq x y z
N ALA A 1 17.55 -10.71 15.80
CA ALA A 1 17.24 -11.99 15.15
C ALA A 1 15.78 -12.05 14.70
N LYS A 2 14.82 -11.77 15.59
CA LYS A 2 13.36 -11.84 15.34
C LYS A 2 12.89 -11.20 14.03
N ASP A 3 13.25 -9.94 13.75
CA ASP A 3 12.68 -9.23 12.60
C ASP A 3 13.14 -9.81 11.25
N LYS A 4 14.34 -10.41 11.20
CA LYS A 4 14.87 -11.04 9.98
C LYS A 4 14.09 -12.27 9.53
N THR A 5 13.28 -12.85 10.40
CA THR A 5 12.53 -14.10 10.12
C THR A 5 11.06 -13.84 9.81
N LEU A 6 10.62 -12.58 9.83
CA LEU A 6 9.22 -12.24 9.59
C LEU A 6 8.99 -11.93 8.11
N ASN A 7 7.90 -12.47 7.59
CA ASN A 7 7.42 -12.12 6.26
C ASN A 7 6.68 -10.78 6.28
N MET A 8 6.55 -10.18 5.11
CA MET A 8 5.75 -8.97 4.95
C MET A 8 4.27 -9.23 5.26
N PRO A 9 3.60 -8.37 6.05
CA PRO A 9 2.17 -8.47 6.26
C PRO A 9 1.41 -8.33 4.95
N ALA A 10 0.36 -9.14 4.75
CA ALA A 10 -0.39 -9.21 3.50
C ALA A 10 -0.93 -7.86 3.01
N LEU A 11 -1.23 -6.93 3.92
CA LEU A 11 -1.83 -5.63 3.61
C LEU A 11 -0.87 -4.45 3.83
N ILE A 12 0.43 -4.68 4.01
CA ILE A 12 1.35 -3.58 4.36
C ILE A 12 1.38 -2.47 3.30
N LEU A 13 1.45 -2.82 2.00
CA LEU A 13 1.48 -1.84 0.92
C LEU A 13 0.15 -1.08 0.73
N PRO A 14 -1.03 -1.75 0.71
CA PRO A 14 -2.34 -1.07 0.75
C PRO A 14 -2.51 -0.17 1.98
N SER A 15 -2.17 -0.68 3.17
CA SER A 15 -2.44 0.01 4.44
C SER A 15 -1.62 1.29 4.54
N ILE A 16 -0.34 1.27 4.15
CA ILE A 16 0.50 2.47 4.16
C ILE A 16 -0.08 3.56 3.25
N GLN A 17 -0.51 3.20 2.03
CA GLN A 17 -1.04 4.17 1.05
C GLN A 17 -2.30 4.91 1.54
N VAL A 18 -3.16 4.23 2.28
CA VAL A 18 -4.42 4.78 2.80
C VAL A 18 -4.20 5.47 4.15
N ASN A 19 -3.45 4.84 5.06
CA ASN A 19 -3.31 5.34 6.43
C ASN A 19 -2.46 6.61 6.52
N ILE A 20 -1.47 6.78 5.62
CA ILE A 20 -0.70 8.04 5.56
C ILE A 20 -1.59 9.24 5.16
N ARG A 21 -2.75 8.99 4.56
CA ARG A 21 -3.77 9.97 4.18
C ARG A 21 -4.94 10.00 5.17
N ALA A 22 -4.69 9.65 6.44
CA ALA A 22 -5.71 9.59 7.49
C ALA A 22 -6.93 8.71 7.15
N GLY A 23 -6.74 7.65 6.35
CA GLY A 23 -7.82 6.75 5.93
C GLY A 23 -8.44 7.08 4.58
N GLU A 24 -8.03 8.18 3.93
CA GLU A 24 -8.53 8.54 2.61
C GLU A 24 -7.88 7.71 1.49
N LEU A 25 -8.70 7.29 0.53
CA LEU A 25 -8.22 6.59 -0.67
C LEU A 25 -7.42 7.54 -1.59
N PRO A 26 -6.51 7.01 -2.42
CA PRO A 26 -5.88 7.80 -3.48
C PRO A 26 -6.89 8.51 -4.37
N PRO A 27 -6.56 9.69 -4.94
CA PRO A 27 -7.44 10.38 -5.87
C PRO A 27 -7.81 9.45 -7.04
N ALA A 28 -8.98 9.69 -7.62
CA ALA A 28 -9.37 9.00 -8.83
C ALA A 28 -8.46 9.42 -9.99
N GLU A 29 -8.18 8.49 -10.89
CA GLU A 29 -7.55 8.77 -12.17
C GLU A 29 -8.59 9.33 -13.17
N ASP A 30 -8.16 9.66 -14.39
CA ASP A 30 -9.02 10.31 -15.40
C ASP A 30 -10.26 9.48 -15.80
N ASN A 31 -10.23 8.18 -15.53
CA ASN A 31 -11.36 7.27 -15.75
C ASN A 31 -12.37 7.25 -14.58
N GLY A 32 -12.16 8.08 -13.55
CA GLY A 32 -13.00 8.17 -12.36
C GLY A 32 -12.79 7.05 -11.33
N LEU A 33 -11.89 6.09 -11.60
CA LEU A 33 -11.59 4.96 -10.70
C LEU A 33 -10.36 5.26 -9.84
N ARG A 34 -10.33 4.66 -8.64
CA ARG A 34 -9.22 4.78 -7.69
C ARG A 34 -8.41 3.50 -7.70
N TYR A 35 -7.09 3.62 -7.70
CA TYR A 35 -6.17 2.49 -7.74
C TYR A 35 -5.18 2.54 -6.58
N LEU A 36 -4.92 1.38 -5.99
CA LEU A 36 -3.77 1.18 -5.11
C LEU A 36 -2.59 0.72 -5.96
N LYS A 37 -1.44 1.34 -5.77
CA LYS A 37 -0.23 1.04 -6.55
C LYS A 37 0.58 -0.01 -5.83
N ILE A 38 0.85 -1.12 -6.49
CA ILE A 38 1.74 -2.17 -5.98
C ILE A 38 3.04 -2.09 -6.76
N PRO A 39 4.15 -1.66 -6.14
CA PRO A 39 5.44 -1.69 -6.81
C PRO A 39 5.87 -3.14 -7.03
N ILE A 40 6.42 -3.41 -8.22
CA ILE A 40 6.99 -4.71 -8.58
C ILE A 40 8.50 -4.63 -8.34
N ASP A 41 9.06 -5.64 -7.66
CA ASP A 41 10.49 -5.81 -7.37
C ASP A 41 11.20 -4.63 -6.66
N ALA A 42 10.46 -3.80 -5.92
CA ALA A 42 11.00 -2.60 -5.27
C ALA A 42 11.13 -2.70 -3.73
N VAL A 43 10.92 -3.89 -3.15
CA VAL A 43 10.89 -4.11 -1.69
C VAL A 43 11.70 -5.34 -1.33
#